data_AF-A0A2H0V030-F1
#
_entry.id   AF-A0A2H0V030-F1
#
_cell.length_a   1.000
_cell.length_b   1.000
_cell.length_c   1.000
_cell.angle_alpha   90.00
_cell.angle_beta   90.00
_cell.angle_gamma   90.00
#
_symmetry.space_group_name_H-M   'P 1'
#
loop_
_entity.id
_entity.type
_entity.pdbx_description
1 polymer ?
#
loop_
_entity_poly.entity_id
_entity_poly.type
_entity_poly.pdbx_seq_one_letter_code
_entity_poly.pdbx_strand_id
1 'polypeptide(L)'
;MPKDNSTQAKDLADQYLKLLADQKTIQSQIDLMKQTLAKFCKDSQVNELQSGNTRLKVSQGDRTMFPKAEEQGRREVMDIMYKSQEWKYSVTFDIVKLGLAYDKNQLSEDLKDKLKQYIKSEPFIRITASKISYD
;
A
#
# COMPACT_ATOMS: atom_id res chain seq x y z
N MET A 1 15.28 44.36 -14.61
CA MET A 1 15.84 43.61 -13.46
C MET A 1 15.00 42.35 -13.25
N PRO A 2 15.60 41.15 -13.15
CA PRO A 2 14.90 39.86 -13.09
C PRO A 2 14.40 39.53 -11.66
N LYS A 3 13.72 40.48 -11.01
CA LYS A 3 13.22 40.30 -9.64
C LYS A 3 11.90 39.51 -9.57
N ASP A 4 11.06 39.58 -10.62
CA ASP A 4 9.76 38.89 -10.65
C ASP A 4 9.86 37.37 -10.75
N ASN A 5 10.77 36.86 -11.58
CA ASN A 5 10.89 35.40 -11.79
C ASN A 5 11.35 34.66 -10.52
N SER A 6 12.14 35.32 -9.67
CA SER A 6 12.63 34.74 -8.41
C SER A 6 11.52 34.65 -7.36
N THR A 7 10.70 35.70 -7.24
CA THR A 7 9.55 35.72 -6.32
C THR A 7 8.48 34.72 -6.76
N GLN A 8 8.16 34.66 -8.06
CA GLN A 8 7.19 33.70 -8.59
C GLN A 8 7.66 32.25 -8.42
N ALA A 9 8.94 31.97 -8.65
CA ALA A 9 9.49 30.63 -8.43
C ALA A 9 9.42 30.20 -6.96
N LYS A 10 9.69 31.13 -6.05
CA LYS A 10 9.55 30.90 -4.61
C LYS A 10 8.10 30.63 -4.22
N ASP A 11 7.15 31.45 -4.68
CA ASP A 11 5.73 31.29 -4.37
C ASP A 11 5.18 29.96 -4.88
N LEU A 12 5.60 29.52 -6.08
CA LEU A 12 5.23 28.20 -6.61
C LEU A 12 5.83 27.05 -5.78
N ALA A 13 7.10 27.17 -5.38
CA ALA A 13 7.74 26.18 -4.52
C ALA A 13 7.05 26.09 -3.16
N ASP A 14 6.74 27.22 -2.54
CA ASP A 14 6.06 27.29 -1.24
C ASP A 14 4.64 26.69 -1.32
N GLN A 15 3.89 26.98 -2.39
CA GLN A 15 2.58 26.37 -2.63
C GLN A 15 2.67 24.85 -2.81
N TYR A 16 3.64 24.37 -3.60
CA TYR A 16 3.85 22.93 -3.80
C TYR A 16 4.23 22.21 -2.51
N LEU A 17 5.16 22.78 -1.72
CA LEU A 17 5.57 22.21 -0.44
C LEU A 17 4.41 22.18 0.56
N LYS A 18 3.55 23.21 0.56
CA LYS A 18 2.32 23.22 1.37
C LYS A 18 1.38 22.10 0.95
N LEU A 19 1.11 21.93 -0.36
CA LEU A 19 0.26 20.84 -0.84
C LEU A 19 0.81 19.46 -0.49
N LEU A 20 2.13 19.27 -0.52
CA LEU A 20 2.76 18.03 -0.06
C LEU A 20 2.55 17.78 1.45
N ALA A 21 2.62 18.83 2.27
CA ALA A 21 2.35 18.73 3.70
C ALA A 21 0.87 18.42 3.98
N ASP A 22 -0.04 19.10 3.27
CA ASP A 22 -1.49 18.88 3.37
C ASP A 22 -1.84 17.45 2.91
N GLN A 23 -1.23 16.96 1.83
CA GLN A 23 -1.40 15.58 1.36
C GLN A 23 -1.01 14.57 2.44
N LYS A 24 0.13 14.76 3.13
CA LYS A 24 0.55 13.88 4.23
C LYS A 24 -0.45 13.90 5.40
N THR A 25 -0.98 15.07 5.72
CA THR A 25 -1.99 15.26 6.77
C THR A 25 -3.29 14.53 6.40
N ILE A 26 -3.81 14.74 5.19
CA ILE A 26 -5.01 14.08 4.67
C ILE A 26 -4.82 12.56 4.63
N GLN A 27 -3.67 12.09 4.17
CA GLN A 27 -3.36 10.67 4.12
C GLN A 27 -3.39 10.04 5.53
N SER A 28 -2.82 10.72 6.52
CA SER A 28 -2.83 10.27 7.92
C SER A 28 -4.25 10.19 8.48
N GLN A 29 -5.11 11.17 8.16
CA GLN A 29 -6.52 11.16 8.54
C GLN A 29 -7.29 10.02 7.86
N ILE A 30 -7.03 9.77 6.57
CA ILE A 30 -7.62 8.65 5.82
C ILE A 30 -7.23 7.32 6.47
N ASP A 31 -5.97 7.15 6.86
CA ASP A 31 -5.50 5.89 7.43
C ASP A 31 -6.06 5.64 8.84
N LEU A 32 -6.19 6.69 9.66
CA LEU A 32 -6.91 6.62 10.93
C LEU A 32 -8.39 6.24 10.73
N MET A 33 -9.04 6.81 9.72
CA MET A 33 -10.42 6.49 9.39
C MET A 33 -10.57 5.04 8.92
N LYS A 34 -9.64 4.53 8.10
CA LYS A 34 -9.62 3.10 7.70
C LYS A 34 -9.55 2.18 8.90
N GLN A 35 -8.67 2.48 9.88
CA GLN A 35 -8.56 1.71 11.11
C GLN A 35 -9.85 1.73 11.92
N THR A 36 -10.47 2.90 12.05
CA THR A 36 -11.75 3.06 12.75
C THR A 36 -12.87 2.26 12.06
N LEU A 37 -12.98 2.34 10.74
CA LEU A 37 -13.97 1.60 9.95
C LEU A 37 -13.74 0.09 10.03
N ALA A 38 -12.49 -0.37 9.95
CA ALA A 38 -12.15 -1.78 10.10
C ALA A 38 -12.51 -2.31 11.50
N LYS A 39 -12.19 -1.55 12.55
CA LYS A 39 -12.59 -1.89 13.92
C LYS A 39 -14.11 -1.98 14.06
N PHE A 40 -14.84 -0.96 13.60
CA PHE A 40 -16.31 -0.96 13.62
C PHE A 40 -16.89 -2.18 12.89
N CYS A 41 -16.39 -2.48 11.69
CA CYS A 41 -16.79 -3.64 10.88
C CYS A 41 -16.53 -4.96 11.61
N LYS A 42 -15.36 -5.09 12.26
CA LYS A 42 -14.99 -6.26 13.07
C LYS A 42 -15.95 -6.44 14.25
N ASP A 43 -16.16 -5.38 15.02
CA ASP A 43 -16.96 -5.40 16.25
C ASP A 43 -18.45 -5.65 15.95
N SER A 44 -18.93 -5.15 14.81
CA SER A 44 -20.33 -5.28 14.38
C SER A 44 -20.58 -6.47 13.43
N GLN A 45 -19.55 -7.26 13.12
CA GLN A 45 -19.60 -8.39 12.17
C GLN A 45 -20.15 -8.03 10.77
N VAL A 46 -19.93 -6.80 10.32
CA VAL A 46 -20.27 -6.34 8.97
C VAL A 46 -18.99 -6.13 8.17
N ASN A 47 -19.03 -6.36 6.86
CA ASN A 47 -17.90 -6.13 5.95
C ASN A 47 -18.19 -5.07 4.88
N GLU A 48 -19.40 -4.49 4.91
CA GLU A 48 -19.85 -3.47 3.97
C GLU A 48 -20.55 -2.35 4.74
N LEU A 49 -20.26 -1.11 4.37
CA LEU A 49 -20.88 0.10 4.90
C LEU A 49 -21.45 0.90 3.74
N GLN A 50 -22.59 1.56 3.94
CA GLN A 50 -23.22 2.38 2.90
C GLN A 50 -23.24 3.84 3.33
N SER A 51 -22.93 4.73 2.38
CA SER A 51 -23.11 6.17 2.53
C SER A 51 -23.70 6.71 1.23
N GLY A 52 -24.97 7.17 1.27
CA GLY A 52 -25.71 7.56 0.08
C GLY A 52 -25.78 6.45 -0.97
N ASN A 53 -25.32 6.75 -2.18
CA ASN A 53 -25.23 5.80 -3.30
C ASN A 53 -23.87 5.08 -3.38
N THR A 54 -23.05 5.15 -2.33
CA THR A 54 -21.73 4.53 -2.31
C THR A 54 -21.69 3.42 -1.28
N ARG A 55 -21.21 2.25 -1.72
CA ARG A 55 -20.91 1.11 -0.87
C ARG A 55 -19.40 1.05 -0.63
N LEU A 56 -19.01 0.91 0.63
CA LEU A 56 -17.65 0.70 1.07
C LEU A 56 -17.50 -0.75 1.52
N LYS A 57 -16.75 -1.55 0.76
CA LYS A 57 -16.36 -2.89 1.19
C LYS A 57 -15.06 -2.82 1.97
N VAL A 58 -15.10 -3.26 3.22
CA VAL A 58 -13.96 -3.30 4.13
C VAL A 58 -13.45 -4.74 4.21
N SER A 59 -12.18 -4.93 3.83
CA SER A 59 -11.49 -6.21 3.93
C SER A 59 -10.29 -6.03 4.84
N GLN A 60 -10.20 -6.90 5.85
CA GLN A 60 -9.12 -6.92 6.83
C GLN A 60 -8.59 -8.34 6.95
N GLY A 61 -7.31 -8.44 7.25
CA GLY A 61 -6.64 -9.71 7.47
C GLY A 61 -5.14 -9.49 7.54
N ASP A 62 -4.42 -10.58 7.38
CA ASP A 62 -2.98 -10.58 7.35
C ASP A 62 -2.50 -10.76 5.91
N ARG A 63 -1.40 -10.10 5.56
CA ARG A 63 -0.72 -10.29 4.27
C ARG A 63 0.75 -10.60 4.50
N THR A 64 1.31 -11.36 3.58
CA THR A 64 2.76 -11.56 3.55
C THR A 64 3.46 -10.27 3.15
N MET A 65 4.45 -9.89 3.95
CA MET A 65 5.33 -8.76 3.67
C MET A 65 6.78 -9.22 3.69
N PHE A 66 7.54 -8.73 2.71
CA PHE A 66 8.99 -8.90 2.63
C PHE A 66 9.71 -7.65 3.16
N PRO A 67 11.00 -7.76 3.53
CA PRO A 67 11.77 -6.65 4.09
C PRO A 67 11.79 -5.43 3.14
N LYS A 68 11.48 -4.25 3.69
CA LYS A 68 11.56 -2.92 3.07
C LYS A 68 13.03 -2.52 2.83
N ALA A 69 13.24 -1.42 2.10
CA ALA A 69 14.57 -0.97 1.67
C ALA A 69 15.62 -0.91 2.80
N GLU A 70 15.21 -0.42 3.98
CA GLU A 70 16.10 -0.26 5.14
C GLU A 70 16.05 -1.45 6.13
N GLU A 71 15.28 -2.50 5.83
CA GLU A 71 15.11 -3.65 6.73
C GLU A 71 16.15 -4.75 6.45
N GLN A 72 16.62 -5.41 7.50
CA GLN A 72 17.52 -6.57 7.39
C GLN A 72 16.86 -7.69 6.56
N GLY A 73 17.64 -8.39 5.72
CA GLY A 73 17.12 -9.42 4.82
C GLY A 73 16.70 -8.88 3.44
N ARG A 74 16.66 -7.55 3.26
CA ARG A 74 16.27 -6.93 1.99
C ARG A 74 17.16 -7.35 0.83
N ARG A 75 18.48 -7.32 1.03
CA ARG A 75 19.47 -7.62 -0.02
C ARG A 75 19.40 -9.09 -0.42
N GLU A 76 19.25 -9.97 0.57
CA GLU A 76 19.11 -11.40 0.38
C GLU A 76 17.86 -11.74 -0.42
N VAL A 77 16.73 -11.11 -0.09
CA VAL A 77 15.48 -11.25 -0.84
C VAL A 77 15.61 -10.73 -2.27
N MET A 78 16.35 -9.63 -2.49
CA MET A 78 16.69 -9.18 -3.84
C MET A 78 17.52 -10.19 -4.61
N ASP A 79 18.58 -10.71 -4.00
CA ASP A 79 19.48 -11.68 -4.63
C ASP A 79 18.77 -12.99 -4.98
N ILE A 80 17.88 -13.48 -4.10
CA ILE A 80 17.04 -14.65 -4.34
C ILE A 80 16.15 -14.42 -5.56
N MET A 81 15.45 -13.29 -5.61
CA MET A 81 14.62 -12.94 -6.77
C MET A 81 15.46 -12.79 -8.05
N TYR A 82 16.67 -12.21 -7.97
CA TYR A 82 17.57 -12.05 -9.13
C TYR A 82 17.95 -13.38 -9.72
N LYS A 83 18.32 -14.33 -8.86
CA LYS A 83 18.69 -15.69 -9.27
C LYS A 83 17.50 -16.49 -9.80
N SER A 84 16.29 -16.24 -9.29
CA SER A 84 15.08 -16.96 -9.73
C SER A 84 14.61 -16.57 -11.14
N GLN A 85 14.96 -15.37 -11.61
CA GLN A 85 14.46 -14.78 -12.86
C GLN A 85 12.92 -14.59 -12.93
N GLU A 86 12.19 -14.70 -11.81
CA GLU A 86 10.72 -14.58 -11.76
C GLU A 86 10.21 -13.12 -11.66
N TRP A 87 10.97 -12.16 -12.20
CA TRP A 87 10.73 -10.71 -12.12
C TRP A 87 9.45 -10.21 -12.79
N LYS A 88 8.82 -11.03 -13.65
CA LYS A 88 7.51 -10.72 -14.25
C LYS A 88 6.46 -10.35 -13.19
N TYR A 89 6.63 -10.79 -11.96
CA TYR A 89 5.74 -10.50 -10.85
C TYR A 89 6.13 -9.25 -10.04
N SER A 90 7.27 -8.61 -10.33
CA SER A 90 7.75 -7.38 -9.68
C SER A 90 8.66 -6.52 -10.60
N VAL A 91 8.07 -5.91 -11.63
CA VAL A 91 8.73 -5.06 -12.67
C VAL A 91 9.63 -3.95 -12.08
N THR A 92 9.29 -3.47 -10.89
CA THR A 92 10.20 -2.84 -9.93
C THR A 92 10.11 -3.70 -8.67
N PHE A 93 11.18 -3.86 -7.89
CA PHE A 93 11.12 -4.65 -6.65
C PHE A 93 10.23 -3.95 -5.61
N ASP A 94 8.93 -4.14 -5.79
CA ASP A 94 7.85 -3.69 -4.95
C ASP A 94 7.49 -4.86 -4.04
N ILE A 95 7.92 -4.73 -2.77
CA ILE A 95 7.72 -5.75 -1.75
C ILE A 95 6.23 -6.07 -1.51
N VAL A 96 5.32 -5.14 -1.82
CA VAL A 96 3.88 -5.34 -1.70
C VAL A 96 3.39 -6.26 -2.82
N LYS A 97 3.89 -6.07 -4.05
CA LYS A 97 3.59 -6.96 -5.18
C LYS A 97 4.18 -8.35 -4.98
N LEU A 98 5.38 -8.44 -4.43
CA LEU A 98 6.01 -9.73 -4.11
C LEU A 98 5.22 -10.50 -3.05
N GLY A 99 4.80 -9.82 -1.96
CA GLY A 99 3.93 -10.39 -0.95
C GLY A 99 2.62 -10.94 -1.53
N LEU A 100 1.97 -10.16 -2.39
CA LEU A 100 0.75 -10.59 -3.08
C LEU A 100 0.97 -11.79 -4.01
N ALA A 101 2.09 -11.86 -4.72
CA ALA A 101 2.42 -12.98 -5.59
C ALA A 101 2.68 -14.26 -4.78
N TYR A 102 3.32 -14.12 -3.61
CA TYR A 102 3.53 -15.21 -2.65
C TYR A 102 2.18 -15.74 -2.14
N ASP A 103 1.32 -14.85 -1.62
CA ASP A 103 0.00 -15.19 -1.07
C ASP A 103 -0.93 -15.85 -2.11
N LYS A 104 -0.79 -15.46 -3.39
CA LYS A 104 -1.59 -16.00 -4.51
C LYS A 104 -1.00 -17.26 -5.14
N ASN A 105 0.05 -17.84 -4.57
CA ASN A 105 0.76 -19.00 -5.13
C ASN A 105 1.23 -18.79 -6.57
N GLN A 106 1.65 -17.57 -6.93
CA GLN A 106 2.12 -17.24 -8.28
C GLN A 106 3.63 -17.46 -8.47
N LEU A 107 4.35 -17.69 -7.37
CA LEU A 107 5.78 -18.02 -7.35
C LEU A 107 5.98 -19.54 -7.35
N SER A 108 7.11 -20.01 -7.88
CA SER A 108 7.49 -21.43 -7.76
C SER A 108 7.69 -21.88 -6.30
N GLU A 109 7.49 -23.16 -6.01
CA GLU A 109 7.66 -23.69 -4.64
C GLU A 109 9.10 -23.55 -4.13
N ASP A 110 10.10 -23.82 -4.99
CA ASP A 110 11.52 -23.61 -4.66
C ASP A 110 11.83 -22.15 -4.29
N LEU A 111 11.22 -21.19 -5.00
CA LEU A 111 11.35 -19.78 -4.67
C LEU A 111 10.65 -19.44 -3.34
N LYS A 112 9.46 -19.99 -3.10
CA LYS A 112 8.74 -19.77 -1.84
C LYS A 112 9.53 -20.27 -0.64
N ASP A 113 10.17 -21.43 -0.75
CA ASP A 113 10.98 -22.02 0.32
C ASP A 113 12.18 -21.13 0.66
N LYS A 114 12.88 -20.61 -0.35
CA LYS A 114 14.00 -19.67 -0.16
C LYS A 114 13.57 -18.37 0.52
N LEU A 115 12.38 -17.89 0.16
CA LEU A 115 11.80 -16.63 0.66
C LEU A 115 11.18 -16.75 2.06
N LYS A 116 10.77 -17.96 2.47
CA LYS A 116 9.98 -18.23 3.68
C LYS A 116 10.59 -17.67 4.96
N GLN A 117 11.92 -17.65 5.10
CA GLN A 117 12.58 -17.13 6.30
C GLN A 117 12.52 -15.59 6.44
N TYR A 118 12.17 -14.88 5.38
CA TYR A 118 12.11 -13.42 5.34
C TYR A 118 10.68 -12.88 5.41
N ILE A 119 9.68 -13.75 5.49
CA ILE A 119 8.29 -13.34 5.56
C ILE A 119 7.98 -12.80 6.96
N LYS A 120 7.22 -11.71 6.97
CA LYS A 120 6.47 -11.29 8.14
C LYS A 120 5.01 -11.15 7.77
N SER A 121 4.16 -11.49 8.73
CA SER A 121 2.73 -11.20 8.64
C SER A 121 2.53 -9.76 9.08
N GLU A 122 1.93 -8.92 8.22
CA GLU A 122 1.48 -7.59 8.61
C GLU A 122 -0.03 -7.47 8.40
N PRO A 123 -0.76 -6.85 9.35
CA PRO A 123 -2.17 -6.61 9.17
C PRO A 123 -2.39 -5.64 8.00
N PHE A 124 -3.42 -5.90 7.22
CA PHE A 124 -3.86 -4.99 6.16
C PHE A 124 -5.32 -4.61 6.35
N ILE A 125 -5.62 -3.38 5.93
CA ILE A 125 -6.98 -2.89 5.78
C ILE A 125 -7.11 -2.38 4.35
N ARG A 126 -8.05 -2.95 3.61
CA ARG A 126 -8.42 -2.50 2.28
C ARG A 126 -9.86 -2.04 2.29
N ILE A 127 -10.08 -0.80 1.86
CA ILE A 127 -11.42 -0.25 1.64
C ILE A 127 -11.57 -0.03 0.14
N THR A 128 -12.61 -0.61 -0.44
CA THR A 128 -12.97 -0.41 -1.86
C THR A 128 -14.33 0.25 -1.93
N ALA A 129 -14.41 1.36 -2.66
CA ALA A 129 -15.67 2.08 -2.88
C ALA A 129 -16.27 1.66 -4.24
N SER A 130 -17.56 1.35 -4.26
CA SER A 130 -18.33 1.13 -5.48
C SER A 130 -19.63 1.94 -5.44
N LYS A 131 -20.08 2.41 -6.60
CA LYS A 131 -21.41 3.02 -6.71
C LYS A 131 -22.48 1.93 -6.69
N ILE A 132 -23.56 2.18 -5.98
CA ILE A 132 -24.77 1.37 -6.00
C ILE A 132 -25.58 1.88 -7.20
N SER A 133 -25.67 1.07 -8.25
CA SER A 133 -26.65 1.27 -9.33
C SER A 133 -27.98 0.71 -8.86
N TYR A 134 -29.05 1.49 -8.99
CA TYR A 134 -30.41 0.97 -8.92
C TYR A 134 -30.82 0.71 -10.36
N ASP A 135 -31.07 -0.56 -10.70
CA ASP A 135 -31.75 -0.94 -11.93
C ASP A 135 -33.23 -0.52 -11.87
#